data_AF-A0A928SX69-F1
#
_entry.id   AF-A0A928SX69-F1
#
_cell.length_a   1.000
_cell.length_b   1.000
_cell.length_c   1.000
_cell.angle_alpha   90.00
_cell.angle_beta   90.00
_cell.angle_gamma   90.00
#
_symmetry.space_group_name_H-M   'P 1'
#
loop_
_entity.id
_entity.type
_entity.pdbx_description
1 polymer ?
#
loop_
_entity_poly.entity_id
_entity_poly.type
_entity_poly.pdbx_seq_one_letter_code
_entity_poly.pdbx_strand_id
1 'polypeptide(L)'
;MKQGIKRRGLLMGVLGLGLAGAFYAGVAYAADQRLDDADAAVEKAIALLQAAENPGVNPPFGGHRQKAIQDLKKARAQIAKAKAYADNPKNKPKKPKN
;
A
#
# COMPACT_ATOMS: atom_id res chain seq x y z
N MET A 1 -15.57 -4.04 -50.06
CA MET A 1 -15.43 -5.49 -49.80
C MET A 1 -14.00 -5.80 -49.41
N LYS A 2 -13.83 -6.40 -48.22
CA LYS A 2 -12.77 -7.33 -47.74
C LYS A 2 -11.29 -7.01 -48.02
N GLN A 3 -10.63 -6.45 -47.01
CA GLN A 3 -9.25 -6.75 -46.59
C GLN A 3 -9.30 -7.01 -45.08
N GLY A 4 -8.57 -7.90 -44.43
CA GLY A 4 -7.52 -8.83 -44.81
C GLY A 4 -7.34 -9.84 -43.66
N ILE A 5 -6.61 -10.90 -43.95
CA ILE A 5 -6.51 -12.13 -43.19
C ILE A 5 -5.72 -11.96 -41.88
N LYS A 6 -6.35 -12.45 -40.80
CA LYS A 6 -5.82 -13.18 -39.63
C LYS A 6 -4.31 -13.04 -39.36
N ARG A 7 -3.96 -12.25 -38.34
CA ARG A 7 -2.71 -12.42 -37.58
C ARG A 7 -3.03 -12.95 -36.18
N ARG A 8 -2.59 -14.18 -35.95
CA ARG A 8 -2.46 -14.80 -34.63
C ARG A 8 -1.37 -14.06 -33.84
N GLY A 9 -1.66 -13.77 -32.59
CA GLY A 9 -0.73 -13.43 -31.50
C GLY A 9 -1.58 -13.42 -30.23
N LEU A 10 -1.64 -14.52 -29.47
CA LEU A 10 -0.71 -14.93 -28.42
C LEU A 10 -0.64 -13.89 -27.27
N LEU A 11 -0.71 -14.42 -26.04
CA LEU A 11 -0.58 -13.80 -24.71
C LEU A 11 -1.91 -13.34 -24.09
N MET A 12 -2.60 -14.16 -23.29
CA MET A 12 -2.28 -14.52 -21.89
C MET A 12 -1.81 -13.32 -21.05
N GLY A 13 -2.68 -12.85 -20.15
CA GLY A 13 -2.25 -12.12 -18.96
C GLY A 13 -3.06 -10.88 -18.62
N VAL A 14 -4.31 -11.04 -18.12
CA VAL A 14 -4.88 -10.08 -17.17
C VAL A 14 -5.68 -10.86 -16.11
N LEU A 15 -4.95 -11.56 -15.23
CA LEU A 15 -5.41 -11.84 -13.86
C LEU A 15 -5.17 -10.55 -13.05
N GLY A 16 -5.90 -9.49 -13.40
CA GLY A 16 -5.96 -8.24 -12.64
C GLY A 16 -7.10 -8.33 -11.65
N LEU A 17 -6.93 -9.15 -10.61
CA LEU A 17 -7.81 -9.15 -9.44
C LEU A 17 -7.87 -7.73 -8.87
N GLY A 18 -9.08 -7.17 -8.86
CA GLY A 18 -9.34 -5.79 -8.49
C GLY A 18 -8.84 -5.44 -7.11
N LEU A 19 -8.08 -4.36 -7.02
CA LEU A 19 -7.92 -3.58 -5.80
C LEU A 19 -8.98 -2.49 -5.82
N ALA A 20 -10.20 -2.86 -5.43
CA ALA A 20 -11.19 -1.92 -4.96
C ALA A 20 -10.68 -1.30 -3.64
N GLY A 21 -10.21 -0.06 -3.71
CA GLY A 21 -9.84 0.73 -2.56
C GLY A 21 -10.25 2.17 -2.81
N ALA A 22 -11.46 2.52 -2.40
CA ALA A 22 -11.98 3.87 -2.43
C ALA A 22 -11.13 4.78 -1.53
N PHE A 23 -10.34 5.67 -2.11
CA PHE A 23 -9.69 6.73 -1.36
C PHE A 23 -10.65 7.93 -1.30
N TYR A 24 -11.23 8.13 -0.12
CA TYR A 24 -12.11 9.23 0.23
C TYR A 24 -11.40 10.57 0.05
N ALA A 25 -11.93 11.42 -0.81
CA ALA A 25 -11.61 12.84 -0.87
C ALA A 25 -12.46 13.58 0.18
N GLY A 26 -11.82 14.13 1.22
CA GLY A 26 -12.48 14.88 2.28
C GLY A 26 -11.52 15.86 2.95
N VAL A 27 -11.81 17.15 2.81
CA VAL A 27 -10.90 18.28 3.04
C VAL A 27 -10.49 18.50 4.51
N ALA A 28 -9.18 18.56 4.74
CA ALA A 28 -8.42 19.42 5.66
C ALA A 28 -8.84 19.53 7.15
N TYR A 29 -8.51 18.52 7.95
CA TYR A 29 -7.45 18.78 8.93
C TYR A 29 -6.16 18.36 8.22
N ALA A 30 -5.07 19.11 8.35
CA ALA A 30 -3.80 18.64 7.80
C ALA A 30 -3.52 17.28 8.46
N ALA A 31 -3.81 16.19 7.75
CA ALA A 31 -3.31 14.88 8.08
C ALA A 31 -1.83 15.10 8.35
N ASP A 32 -1.34 14.64 9.50
CA ASP A 32 0.08 14.84 9.82
C ASP A 32 0.86 14.23 8.67
N GLN A 33 1.50 15.07 7.85
CA GLN A 33 2.23 14.64 6.66
C GLN A 33 3.28 13.59 7.03
N ARG A 34 3.76 13.59 8.27
CA ARG A 34 4.68 12.59 8.80
C ARG A 34 4.06 11.19 8.87
N LEU A 35 2.75 11.06 9.11
CA LEU A 35 2.05 9.77 9.08
C LEU A 35 1.87 9.27 7.64
N ASP A 36 1.69 10.18 6.68
CA ASP A 36 1.66 9.84 5.25
C ASP A 36 3.05 9.42 4.77
N ASP A 37 4.09 10.17 5.11
CA ASP A 37 5.49 9.84 4.81
C ASP A 37 5.90 8.50 5.44
N ALA A 38 5.46 8.22 6.67
CA ALA A 38 5.72 6.96 7.35
C ALA A 38 5.05 5.77 6.63
N ASP A 39 3.78 5.91 6.22
CA ASP A 39 3.06 4.88 5.46
C ASP A 39 3.74 4.61 4.12
N ALA A 40 4.14 5.67 3.39
CA ALA A 40 4.86 5.57 2.13
C ALA A 40 6.23 4.89 2.29
N ALA A 41 6.98 5.20 3.34
CA ALA A 41 8.26 4.56 3.63
C ALA A 41 8.10 3.05 3.92
N VAL A 42 7.08 2.68 4.69
CA VAL A 42 6.75 1.28 4.99
C VAL A 42 6.35 0.53 3.71
N GLU A 43 5.53 1.15 2.85
CA GLU A 43 5.14 0.57 1.57
C GLU A 43 6.35 0.33 0.67
N LYS A 44 7.23 1.32 0.55
CA LYS A 44 8.49 1.19 -0.20
C LYS A 44 9.38 0.06 0.35
N ALA A 45 9.50 -0.05 1.67
CA ALA A 45 10.28 -1.12 2.29
C ALA A 45 9.71 -2.51 1.98
N ILE A 46 8.38 -2.68 2.03
CA ILE A 46 7.72 -3.94 1.64
C ILE A 46 8.02 -4.28 0.18
N ALA A 47 7.88 -3.32 -0.73
CA ALA A 47 8.14 -3.53 -2.16
C ALA A 47 9.58 -3.96 -2.43
N LEU A 48 10.56 -3.32 -1.76
CA LEU A 48 11.97 -3.70 -1.87
C LEU A 48 12.24 -5.10 -1.32
N LEU A 49 11.63 -5.48 -0.19
CA LEU A 49 11.76 -6.82 0.38
C LEU A 49 11.08 -7.90 -0.46
N GLN A 50 10.00 -7.57 -1.17
CA GLN A 50 9.37 -8.47 -2.14
C GLN A 50 10.23 -8.63 -3.39
N ALA A 51 10.81 -7.54 -3.89
CA ALA A 51 11.69 -7.54 -5.05
C ALA A 51 13.04 -8.22 -4.78
N ALA A 52 13.55 -8.18 -3.55
CA ALA A 52 14.76 -8.86 -3.13
C ALA A 52 14.62 -10.39 -3.07
N GLU A 53 13.66 -10.98 -3.78
CA GLU A 53 13.48 -12.42 -3.82
C GLU A 53 14.66 -13.11 -4.53
N ASN A 54 15.32 -14.02 -3.80
CA ASN A 54 16.40 -14.83 -4.34
C ASN A 54 15.91 -16.28 -4.47
N PRO A 55 15.45 -16.70 -5.66
CA PRO A 55 14.91 -18.05 -5.87
C PRO A 55 15.96 -19.17 -5.76
N GLY A 56 17.25 -18.83 -5.69
CA GLY A 56 18.35 -19.80 -5.59
C GLY A 56 18.77 -20.18 -4.16
N VAL A 57 18.17 -19.58 -3.13
CA VAL A 57 18.52 -19.83 -1.72
C VAL A 57 17.28 -20.27 -0.96
N ASN A 58 17.35 -21.43 -0.27
CA ASN A 58 16.25 -21.95 0.55
C ASN A 58 16.71 -22.24 1.99
N PRO A 59 16.12 -21.60 3.02
CA PRO A 59 15.12 -20.54 2.92
C PRO A 59 15.74 -19.21 2.47
N PRO A 60 15.08 -18.46 1.57
CA PRO A 60 15.61 -17.19 1.11
C PRO A 60 15.79 -16.24 2.31
N PHE A 61 17.02 -15.78 2.50
CA PHE A 61 17.43 -14.91 3.62
C PHE A 61 17.05 -15.47 5.01
N GLY A 62 17.09 -16.80 5.20
CA GLY A 62 16.78 -17.41 6.49
C GLY A 62 15.32 -17.26 6.93
N GLY A 63 14.40 -16.89 6.02
CA GLY A 63 13.00 -16.57 6.37
C GLY A 63 12.80 -15.19 7.02
N HIS A 64 13.88 -14.47 7.34
CA HIS A 64 13.81 -13.14 7.96
C HIS A 64 13.14 -12.11 7.04
N ARG A 65 13.30 -12.24 5.72
CA ARG A 65 12.62 -11.40 4.72
C ARG A 65 11.09 -11.45 4.88
N GLN A 66 10.53 -12.64 4.98
CA GLN A 66 9.09 -12.84 5.14
C GLN A 66 8.59 -12.29 6.48
N LYS A 67 9.36 -12.50 7.56
CA LYS A 67 9.06 -11.95 8.88
C LYS A 67 9.08 -10.42 8.88
N ALA A 68 10.08 -9.81 8.25
CA ALA A 68 10.17 -8.35 8.10
C ALA A 68 8.96 -7.78 7.34
N ILE A 69 8.53 -8.43 6.25
CA ILE A 69 7.32 -8.03 5.52
C ILE A 69 6.07 -8.10 6.42
N GLN A 70 5.93 -9.15 7.23
CA GLN A 70 4.79 -9.28 8.15
C GLN A 70 4.79 -8.16 9.20
N ASP A 71 5.94 -7.84 9.79
CA ASP A 71 6.03 -6.82 10.82
C ASP A 71 5.80 -5.41 10.24
N LEU A 72 6.28 -5.14 9.03
CA LEU A 72 5.97 -3.90 8.30
C LEU A 72 4.47 -3.76 7.97
N LYS A 73 3.79 -4.85 7.60
CA LYS A 73 2.32 -4.83 7.40
C LYS A 73 1.57 -4.49 8.70
N LYS A 74 2.02 -5.02 9.84
CA LYS A 74 1.44 -4.68 11.15
C LYS A 74 1.67 -3.20 11.48
N ALA A 75 2.88 -2.69 11.25
CA ALA A 75 3.19 -1.27 11.44
C ALA A 75 2.28 -0.38 10.58
N ARG A 76 2.09 -0.73 9.31
CA ARG A 76 1.17 -0.04 8.39
C ARG A 76 -0.27 0.01 8.93
N ALA A 77 -0.76 -1.10 9.47
CA ALA A 77 -2.10 -1.15 10.07
C ALA A 77 -2.23 -0.22 11.30
N GLN A 78 -1.17 -0.05 12.09
CA GLN A 78 -1.17 0.90 13.21
C GLN A 78 -1.09 2.35 12.74
N ILE A 79 -0.31 2.65 11.70
CA ILE A 79 -0.27 3.97 11.07
C ILE A 79 -1.66 4.34 10.54
N ALA A 80 -2.35 3.41 9.86
CA ALA A 80 -3.71 3.64 9.38
C ALA A 80 -4.70 3.96 10.52
N LYS A 81 -4.58 3.28 11.67
CA LYS A 81 -5.38 3.61 12.87
C LYS A 81 -5.02 4.98 13.43
N ALA A 82 -3.74 5.35 13.44
CA ALA A 82 -3.30 6.67 13.89
C ALA A 82 -3.85 7.79 12.99
N LYS A 83 -3.81 7.60 11.66
CA LYS A 83 -4.45 8.50 10.68
C LYS A 83 -5.94 8.63 10.95
N ALA A 84 -6.65 7.50 11.04
CA ALA A 84 -8.10 7.48 11.33
C ALA A 84 -8.45 8.16 12.66
N TYR A 85 -7.61 8.04 13.68
CA TYR A 85 -7.78 8.74 14.96
C TYR A 85 -7.59 10.25 14.82
N ALA A 86 -6.58 10.69 14.06
CA ALA A 86 -6.31 12.10 13.79
C ALA A 86 -7.39 12.75 12.91
N ASP A 87 -7.94 12.00 11.96
CA ASP A 87 -8.99 12.45 11.05
C ASP A 87 -10.37 12.53 11.73
N ASN A 88 -10.57 11.81 12.84
CA ASN A 88 -11.82 11.81 13.58
C ASN A 88 -12.11 13.20 14.16
N PRO A 89 -13.18 13.90 13.72
CA PRO A 89 -13.47 15.26 14.16
C PRO A 89 -13.78 15.37 15.66
N LYS A 90 -14.13 14.26 16.34
CA LYS A 90 -14.38 14.22 17.79
C LYS A 90 -13.10 14.34 18.62
N ASN A 91 -11.94 14.04 18.02
CA ASN A 91 -10.64 14.07 18.68
C ASN A 91 -9.91 15.42 18.48
N LYS A 92 -10.52 16.34 17.74
CA LYS A 92 -9.98 17.69 17.54
C LYS A 92 -10.20 18.50 18.83
N PRO A 93 -9.16 19.17 19.37
CA PRO A 93 -9.31 19.96 20.58
C PRO A 93 -10.39 21.03 20.37
N LYS A 94 -11.37 21.09 21.29
CA LYS A 94 -12.39 22.15 21.27
C LYS A 94 -11.68 23.49 21.45
N LYS A 95 -11.82 24.37 20.47
CA LYS A 95 -11.31 25.75 20.52
C LYS A 95 -11.87 26.42 21.79
N PRO A 96 -11.04 26.98 22.69
CA PRO A 96 -11.56 27.72 23.84
C PRO A 96 -12.39 28.90 23.33
N LYS A 97 -13.59 29.08 23.89
CA LYS A 97 -14.43 30.25 23.64
C LYS A 97 -13.77 31.43 24.35
N ASN A 98 -13.25 32.39 23.58
CA ASN A 98 -13.01 33.75 24.07
C ASN A 98 -14.17 34.62 23.63
#